data_AF-A0A358MIA5-F1
#
_entry.id   AF-A0A358MIA5-F1
#
_cell.length_a   1.000
_cell.length_b   1.000
_cell.length_c   1.000
_cell.angle_alpha   90.00
_cell.angle_beta   90.00
_cell.angle_gamma   90.00
#
_symmetry.space_group_name_H-M   'P 1'
#
loop_
_entity.id
_entity.type
_entity.pdbx_description
1 polymer ?
#
loop_
_entity_poly.entity_id
_entity_poly.type
_entity_poly.pdbx_seq_one_letter_code
_entity_poly.pdbx_strand_id
1 'polypeptide(L)' 'RRGIHNEGARVLQERLEGKADIDTDTARRLFTLICVLHFGG' A
#
# COMPACT_ATOMS: atom_id res chain seq x y z
N ARG A 1 -11.57 1.48 -9.16
CA ARG A 1 -10.09 1.28 -9.06
C ARG A 1 -9.43 2.26 -8.10
N ARG A 2 -9.37 3.58 -8.35
CA ARG A 2 -8.70 4.57 -7.45
C ARG A 2 -9.14 4.50 -5.97
N GLY A 3 -10.44 4.29 -5.70
CA GLY A 3 -10.93 4.14 -4.32
C GLY A 3 -10.32 2.96 -3.56
N ILE A 4 -10.07 1.83 -4.22
CA ILE A 4 -9.51 0.62 -3.60
C ILE A 4 -8.01 0.81 -3.30
N HIS A 5 -7.27 1.49 -4.19
CA HIS A 5 -5.85 1.75 -3.96
C HIS A 5 -5.61 2.77 -2.84
N ASN A 6 -6.50 3.76 -2.68
CA ASN A 6 -6.37 4.74 -1.59
C ASN A 6 -6.65 4.09 -0.23
N GLU A 7 -7.67 3.25 -0.13
CA GLU A 7 -7.95 2.52 1.11
C GLU A 7 -6.88 1.47 1.43
N GLY A 8 -6.44 0.73 0.41
CA GLY A 8 -5.35 -0.24 0.55
C GLY A 8 -4.02 0.41 0.96
N ALA A 9 -3.72 1.59 0.43
CA ALA A 9 -2.54 2.38 0.83
C ALA A 9 -2.64 2.85 2.28
N ARG A 10 -3.81 3.34 2.72
CA ARG A 10 -4.04 3.77 4.10
C ARG A 10 -3.84 2.61 5.09
N VAL A 11 -4.47 1.46 4.83
CA VAL A 11 -4.32 0.27 5.69
C VAL A 11 -2.86 -0.21 5.71
N LEU A 12 -2.15 -0.13 4.58
CA LEU A 12 -0.73 -0.47 4.54
C LEU A 12 0.11 0.48 5.39
N GLN A 13 -0.16 1.78 5.34
CA GLN A 13 0.53 2.80 6.12
C GLN A 13 0.30 2.58 7.63
N GLU A 14 -0.95 2.34 8.05
CA GLU A 14 -1.30 2.03 9.45
C GLU A 14 -0.56 0.77 9.96
N ARG A 15 -0.40 -0.26 9.14
CA ARG A 15 0.33 -1.49 9.53
C ARG A 15 1.84 -1.30 9.66
N LEU A 16 2.38 -0.26 9.04
CA LEU A 16 3.79 0.09 9.08
C LEU A 16 4.11 1.10 10.19
N GLU A 17 3.11 1.66 10.86
CA GLU A 17 3.32 2.49 12.05
C GLU A 17 4.20 1.77 13.07
N GLY A 18 5.22 2.49 13.57
CA GLY A 18 6.23 1.95 14.49
C GLY A 18 7.28 1.02 13.85
N LYS A 19 7.19 0.72 12.55
CA LYS A 19 8.18 -0.07 11.79
C LYS A 19 8.89 0.76 10.72
N ALA A 20 8.15 1.59 10.00
CA ALA A 20 8.68 2.46 8.95
C ALA A 20 7.77 3.67 8.76
N ASP A 21 8.37 4.86 8.64
CA ASP A 21 7.66 6.08 8.27
C ASP A 21 7.69 6.25 6.75
N ILE A 22 6.51 6.34 6.13
CA ILE A 22 6.35 6.44 4.67
C ILE A 22 5.24 7.44 4.34
N ASP A 23 5.42 8.15 3.22
CA ASP A 23 4.38 9.03 2.70
C ASP A 23 3.26 8.25 1.96
N THR A 24 2.14 8.93 1.71
CA THR A 24 0.96 8.34 1.06
C THR A 24 1.21 7.85 -0.37
N ASP A 25 2.10 8.51 -1.12
CA ASP A 25 2.44 8.10 -2.48
C ASP A 25 3.28 6.82 -2.49
N THR A 26 4.22 6.71 -1.55
CA THR A 26 5.01 5.51 -1.30
C THR A 26 4.12 4.34 -0.86
N ALA A 27 3.20 4.56 0.08
CA ALA A 27 2.24 3.53 0.51
C ALA A 27 1.39 3.01 -0.66
N ARG A 28 0.95 3.89 -1.57
CA ARG A 28 0.16 3.50 -2.75
C ARG A 28 0.96 2.65 -3.74
N ARG A 29 2.24 2.97 -3.94
CA ARG A 29 3.14 2.21 -4.81
C ARG A 29 3.43 0.84 -4.24
N LEU A 30 3.72 0.75 -2.94
CA LEU A 30 3.94 -0.52 -2.24
C LEU A 30 2.68 -1.40 -2.27
N PHE A 31 1.50 -0.85 -2.00
CA PHE A 31 0.25 -1.59 -2.10
C PHE A 31 0.03 -2.15 -3.51
N THR A 32 0.30 -1.35 -4.54
CA THR A 32 0.22 -1.81 -5.94
C THR A 32 1.19 -2.96 -6.21
N LEU A 33 2.43 -2.86 -5.74
CA LEU A 33 3.43 -3.91 -5.90
C LEU A 33 2.99 -5.21 -5.21
N ILE A 34 2.48 -5.12 -3.98
CA ILE A 34 1.93 -6.27 -3.24
C ILE A 34 0.80 -6.93 -4.04
N CYS A 35 -0.15 -6.16 -4.56
CA CYS A 35 -1.23 -6.71 -5.38
C CYS A 35 -0.70 -7.42 -6.63
N VAL A 36 0.27 -6.83 -7.34
CA VAL A 36 0.85 -7.45 -8.53
C VAL A 36 1.55 -8.76 -8.19
N LEU A 37 2.36 -8.80 -7.13
CA LEU A 37 3.09 -10.01 -6.73
C LEU A 37 2.18 -11.11 -6.15
N HIS A 38 1.05 -10.74 -5.57
CA HIS A 38 0.10 -11.71 -4.99
C HIS A 38 -0.83 -12.33 -6.03
N PHE A 39 -1.10 -11.64 -7.15
CA PHE A 39 -2.06 -12.07 -8.17
C PHE A 39 -1.45 -12.32 -9.56
N GLY A 40 -0.20 -11.93 -9.80
CA GLY A 40 0.47 -12.01 -11.10
C GLY A 40 1.85 -12.69 -11.07
N GLY A 41 2.16 -13.41 -9.97
CA GLY A 41 3.30 -14.30 -9.83
C GLY A 41 2.89 -15.77 -9.84
#